data_AF-W0DDX5-F1
#
_entry.id   AF-W0DDX5-F1
#
_cell.length_a   1.000
_cell.length_b   1.000
_cell.length_c   1.000
_cell.angle_alpha   90.00
_cell.angle_beta   90.00
_cell.angle_gamma   90.00
#
_symmetry.space_group_name_H-M   'P 1'
#
loop_
_entity.id
_entity.type
_entity.pdbx_description
1 polymer ?
#
loop_
_entity_poly.entity_id
_entity_poly.type
_entity_poly.pdbx_seq_one_letter_code
_entity_poly.pdbx_strand_id
1 'polypeptide(L)'
;MIDDLIRELRWIYNNELLSKPSKNYFAIIISDGDSMGDWLGLKSERRKDKLERAFHEKFSKALSDYAREIKSLESKEKFGLKIVYAGGDDVLAVADLREFLDFAEKLNPTFKNKVGKDASVSAGIVIGHQKDNLAYLLNEARKAEKKAKSVEGKSAFCITIIPRGGGPVSFWAKWEFLSLFKDTVEYFEREIIGDRTVYDIKDIAGKLEVSKEKPIEIVLALLRGMLKRRVDENKLEEHLRKEKRVFIEEYLERLRELLKISDLENLASLFYTARFVAKERREKKHETVGANT
;
A
#
# COMPACT_ATOMS: atom_id res chain seq x y z
N MET A 1 -24.18 -22.41 15.24
CA MET A 1 -22.92 -21.68 15.53
C MET A 1 -22.34 -21.00 14.29
N ILE A 2 -21.84 -21.73 13.28
CA ILE A 2 -21.37 -21.11 12.01
C ILE A 2 -22.54 -20.47 11.25
N ASP A 3 -23.69 -21.15 11.17
CA ASP A 3 -24.87 -20.61 10.47
C ASP A 3 -25.47 -19.39 11.17
N ASP A 4 -25.39 -19.32 12.50
CA ASP A 4 -25.81 -18.15 13.27
C ASP A 4 -24.88 -16.96 13.04
N LEU A 5 -23.56 -17.21 13.00
CA LEU A 5 -22.56 -16.20 12.67
C LEU A 5 -22.76 -15.68 11.25
N ILE A 6 -23.04 -16.57 10.28
CA ILE A 6 -23.34 -16.20 8.89
C ILE A 6 -24.65 -15.38 8.83
N ARG A 7 -25.67 -15.73 9.63
CA ARG A 7 -26.93 -14.99 9.70
C ARG A 7 -26.73 -13.60 10.29
N GLU A 8 -25.98 -13.46 11.38
CA GLU A 8 -25.61 -12.17 11.96
C GLU A 8 -24.82 -11.32 10.98
N LEU A 9 -23.77 -11.88 10.35
CA LEU A 9 -22.99 -11.22 9.31
C LEU A 9 -23.87 -10.68 8.18
N ARG A 10 -24.79 -11.51 7.66
CA ARG A 10 -25.74 -11.11 6.61
C ARG A 10 -26.66 -9.98 7.08
N TRP A 11 -27.17 -10.05 8.30
CA TRP A 11 -28.01 -9.01 8.87
C TRP A 11 -27.27 -7.68 8.98
N ILE A 12 -26.01 -7.69 9.44
CA ILE A 12 -25.22 -6.47 9.57
C ILE A 12 -24.94 -5.85 8.18
N TYR A 13 -24.62 -6.66 7.16
CA TYR A 13 -24.43 -6.17 5.79
C TYR A 13 -25.69 -5.62 5.14
N ASN A 14 -26.84 -6.25 5.40
CA ASN A 14 -28.12 -5.84 4.81
C ASN A 14 -28.63 -4.51 5.37
N ASN A 15 -28.18 -4.10 6.55
CA ASN A 15 -28.55 -2.84 7.19
C ASN A 15 -27.52 -1.71 6.94
N GLU A 16 -26.59 -1.89 6.00
CA GLU A 16 -25.54 -0.92 5.64
C GLU A 16 -24.68 -0.42 6.83
N LEU A 17 -24.70 -1.15 7.94
CA LEU A 17 -23.87 -0.86 9.10
C LEU A 17 -22.38 -1.06 8.82
N LEU A 18 -22.02 -1.62 7.65
CA LEU A 18 -20.67 -1.95 7.21
C LEU A 18 -20.49 -1.80 5.69
N SER A 19 -19.28 -1.43 5.28
CA SER A 19 -18.85 -1.52 3.88
C SER A 19 -18.77 -2.99 3.41
N LYS A 20 -19.33 -3.31 2.23
CA LYS A 20 -19.27 -4.68 1.65
C LYS A 20 -17.80 -5.13 1.44
N PRO A 21 -17.40 -6.35 1.86
CA PRO A 21 -16.02 -6.60 2.29
C PRO A 21 -15.09 -7.26 1.24
N SER A 22 -14.83 -6.75 0.03
CA SER A 22 -14.13 -7.51 -1.06
C SER A 22 -14.57 -9.00 -1.24
N LYS A 23 -14.33 -9.69 -2.36
CA LYS A 23 -14.96 -11.04 -2.54
C LYS A 23 -14.00 -12.16 -2.19
N ASN A 24 -12.74 -11.96 -2.55
CA ASN A 24 -11.80 -13.04 -2.73
C ASN A 24 -10.41 -12.74 -2.17
N TYR A 25 -10.08 -11.49 -1.92
CA TYR A 25 -8.73 -11.08 -1.52
C TYR A 25 -8.75 -10.26 -0.26
N PHE A 26 -7.70 -10.40 0.54
CA PHE A 26 -7.49 -9.61 1.74
C PHE A 26 -6.02 -9.24 1.84
N ALA A 27 -5.72 -8.22 2.63
CA ALA A 27 -4.36 -7.77 2.90
C ALA A 27 -3.87 -8.31 4.25
N ILE A 28 -2.63 -8.81 4.29
CA ILE A 28 -1.85 -9.00 5.52
C ILE A 28 -0.82 -7.88 5.56
N ILE A 29 -0.78 -7.14 6.67
CA ILE A 29 0.16 -6.04 6.89
C ILE A 29 1.08 -6.43 8.04
N ILE A 30 2.38 -6.40 7.79
CA ILE A 30 3.43 -6.52 8.79
C ILE A 30 4.24 -5.22 8.76
N SER A 31 4.51 -4.63 9.91
CA SER A 31 5.48 -3.54 10.03
C SER A 31 6.37 -3.74 11.24
N ASP A 32 7.57 -3.18 11.17
CA ASP A 32 8.61 -3.29 12.19
C ASP A 32 9.43 -1.99 12.23
N GLY A 33 9.92 -1.64 13.42
CA GLY A 33 10.71 -0.44 13.69
C GLY A 33 12.06 -0.42 12.96
N ASP A 34 12.34 0.67 12.27
CA ASP A 34 13.58 0.81 11.53
C ASP A 34 14.78 1.03 12.46
N SER A 35 15.71 0.08 12.44
CA SER A 35 17.00 0.17 13.15
C SER A 35 16.85 0.22 14.66
N MET A 36 15.86 -0.47 15.25
CA MET A 36 15.67 -0.49 16.71
C MET A 36 16.91 -0.95 17.49
N GLY A 37 17.72 -1.86 16.92
CA GLY A 37 18.99 -2.28 17.52
C GLY A 37 20.04 -1.16 17.62
N ASP A 38 20.05 -0.21 16.68
CA ASP A 38 20.90 0.99 16.74
C ASP A 38 20.36 1.96 17.80
N TRP A 39 19.04 2.21 17.80
CA TRP A 39 18.37 3.07 18.80
C TRP A 39 18.62 2.62 20.25
N LEU A 40 18.70 1.31 20.50
CA LEU A 40 18.91 0.73 21.82
C LEU A 40 20.37 0.29 22.07
N GLY A 41 21.24 0.39 21.05
CA GLY A 41 22.62 -0.05 21.11
C GLY A 41 23.53 0.91 21.88
N LEU A 42 24.62 0.37 22.45
CA LEU A 42 25.62 1.15 23.21
C LEU A 42 26.23 2.28 22.39
N LYS A 43 26.51 2.03 21.10
CA LYS A 43 26.96 3.02 20.13
C LYS A 43 25.79 3.28 19.18
N SER A 44 25.14 4.42 19.35
CA SER A 44 24.07 4.83 18.45
C SER A 44 24.45 6.11 17.73
N GLU A 45 24.21 6.11 16.43
CA GLU A 45 24.34 7.30 15.58
C GLU A 45 23.00 8.06 15.47
N ARG A 46 21.90 7.43 15.90
CA ARG A 46 20.53 7.95 15.80
C ARG A 46 20.03 8.55 17.11
N ARG A 47 20.39 7.91 18.23
CA ARG A 47 19.98 8.36 19.56
C ARG A 47 20.79 9.59 19.96
N LYS A 48 20.10 10.69 20.24
CA LYS A 48 20.69 11.95 20.72
C LYS A 48 20.97 11.96 22.22
N ASP A 49 20.27 11.10 22.96
CA ASP A 49 20.40 10.95 24.40
C ASP A 49 21.43 9.87 24.77
N LYS A 50 22.03 9.98 25.97
CA LYS A 50 22.85 8.90 26.53
C LYS A 50 21.98 7.67 26.78
N LEU A 51 22.58 6.48 26.63
CA LEU A 51 21.91 5.22 26.94
C LEU A 51 21.86 5.04 28.46
N GLU A 52 20.90 5.70 29.09
CA GLU A 52 20.65 5.65 30.53
C GLU A 52 19.26 5.08 30.81
N ARG A 53 19.02 4.68 32.07
CA ARG A 53 17.74 4.09 32.47
C ARG A 53 16.53 4.96 32.11
N ALA A 54 16.64 6.27 32.31
CA ALA A 54 15.58 7.22 31.96
C ALA A 54 15.26 7.23 30.46
N PHE A 55 16.28 7.10 29.60
CA PHE A 55 16.08 6.98 28.15
C PHE A 55 15.34 5.67 27.82
N HIS A 56 15.79 4.54 28.35
CA HIS A 56 15.13 3.25 28.12
C HIS A 56 13.67 3.26 28.54
N GLU A 57 13.36 3.79 29.72
CA GLU A 57 11.99 3.90 30.22
C GLU A 57 11.13 4.79 29.31
N LYS A 58 11.64 5.96 28.91
CA LYS A 58 10.95 6.89 28.00
C LYS A 58 10.70 6.26 26.62
N PHE A 59 11.71 5.62 26.04
CA PHE A 59 11.62 5.00 24.72
C PHE A 59 10.66 3.81 24.73
N SER A 60 10.73 2.95 25.76
CA SER A 60 9.83 1.80 25.90
C SER A 60 8.38 2.24 26.12
N LYS A 61 8.17 3.33 26.87
CA LYS A 61 6.85 3.95 27.01
C LYS A 61 6.33 4.50 25.68
N ALA A 62 7.18 5.18 24.91
CA ALA A 62 6.82 5.69 23.58
C ALA A 62 6.42 4.57 22.61
N LEU A 63 7.15 3.45 22.59
CA LEU A 63 6.79 2.25 21.83
C LEU A 63 5.46 1.65 22.29
N SER A 64 5.24 1.57 23.59
CA SER A 64 3.97 1.08 24.17
C SER A 64 2.79 1.97 23.81
N ASP A 65 3.00 3.30 23.80
CA ASP A 65 1.99 4.28 23.44
C ASP A 65 1.67 4.25 21.93
N TYR A 66 2.68 4.00 21.07
CA TYR A 66 2.47 3.71 19.65
C TYR A 66 1.62 2.45 19.45
N ALA A 67 1.99 1.32 20.05
CA ALA A 67 1.24 0.07 19.93
C ALA A 67 -0.22 0.23 20.41
N ARG A 68 -0.44 0.98 21.50
CA ARG A 68 -1.79 1.26 22.02
C ARG A 68 -2.60 2.12 21.04
N GLU A 69 -2.00 3.14 20.44
CA GLU A 69 -2.66 3.97 19.43
C GLU A 69 -3.01 3.18 18.18
N ILE A 70 -2.09 2.36 17.67
CA ILE A 70 -2.36 1.45 16.54
C ILE A 70 -3.52 0.53 16.87
N LYS A 71 -3.52 -0.10 18.05
CA LYS A 71 -4.62 -0.97 18.49
C LYS A 71 -5.97 -0.26 18.56
N SER A 72 -5.98 1.03 18.92
CA SER A 72 -7.21 1.84 18.95
C SER A 72 -7.83 2.11 17.58
N LEU A 73 -7.10 1.86 16.48
CA LEU A 73 -7.63 1.97 15.12
C LEU A 73 -8.60 0.84 14.79
N GLU A 74 -8.51 -0.31 15.47
CA GLU A 74 -9.45 -1.44 15.30
C GLU A 74 -10.88 -1.07 15.73
N SER A 75 -11.04 -0.24 16.78
CA SER A 75 -12.35 0.12 17.34
C SER A 75 -13.11 1.20 16.55
N LYS A 76 -12.49 1.81 15.53
CA LYS A 76 -13.10 2.88 14.73
C LYS A 76 -13.89 2.27 13.56
N GLU A 77 -15.10 1.78 13.85
CA GLU A 77 -16.22 1.44 12.94
C GLU A 77 -15.89 1.10 11.47
N LYS A 78 -14.91 0.23 11.20
CA LYS A 78 -14.66 -0.26 9.84
C LYS A 78 -14.37 -1.75 9.85
N PHE A 79 -15.30 -2.52 9.29
CA PHE A 79 -15.37 -3.99 9.35
C PHE A 79 -14.18 -4.74 8.74
N GLY A 80 -13.26 -4.02 8.11
CA GLY A 80 -12.18 -4.56 7.32
C GLY A 80 -10.81 -4.41 7.98
N LEU A 81 -10.68 -4.30 9.30
CA LEU A 81 -9.37 -4.25 9.95
C LEU A 81 -9.37 -5.09 11.23
N LYS A 82 -8.43 -6.02 11.32
CA LYS A 82 -8.16 -6.81 12.52
C LYS A 82 -6.69 -6.73 12.86
N ILE A 83 -6.37 -6.19 14.03
CA ILE A 83 -5.00 -6.14 14.53
C ILE A 83 -4.73 -7.43 15.31
N VAL A 84 -3.90 -8.30 14.77
CA VAL A 84 -3.53 -9.59 15.37
C VAL A 84 -2.48 -9.39 16.45
N TYR A 85 -1.51 -8.51 16.18
CA TYR A 85 -0.42 -8.19 17.11
C TYR A 85 -0.01 -6.73 16.96
N ALA A 86 0.28 -6.08 18.09
CA ALA A 86 0.88 -4.75 18.17
C ALA A 86 1.71 -4.70 19.46
N GLY A 87 3.02 -4.86 19.34
CA GLY A 87 3.90 -5.08 20.49
C GLY A 87 5.14 -4.20 20.44
N GLY A 88 5.02 -2.97 20.96
CA GLY A 88 6.09 -1.99 20.83
C GLY A 88 6.10 -1.45 19.41
N ASP A 89 7.12 -1.74 18.63
CA ASP A 89 7.30 -1.29 17.24
C ASP A 89 6.71 -2.21 16.17
N ASP A 90 6.53 -3.49 16.50
CA ASP A 90 6.05 -4.49 15.56
C ASP A 90 4.52 -4.58 15.50
N VAL A 91 3.97 -4.67 14.29
CA VAL A 91 2.53 -4.77 14.02
C VAL A 91 2.25 -5.89 13.03
N LEU A 92 1.23 -6.70 13.31
CA LEU A 92 0.61 -7.64 12.37
C LEU A 92 -0.89 -7.35 12.32
N ALA A 93 -1.41 -7.04 11.14
CA ALA A 93 -2.83 -6.82 10.91
C ALA A 93 -3.31 -7.55 9.66
N VAL A 94 -4.61 -7.81 9.64
CA VAL A 94 -5.34 -8.34 8.49
C VAL A 94 -6.42 -7.33 8.12
N ALA A 95 -6.54 -6.98 6.85
CA ALA A 95 -7.49 -5.97 6.41
C ALA A 95 -8.18 -6.29 5.09
N ASP A 96 -9.40 -5.77 4.93
CA ASP A 96 -10.09 -5.70 3.66
C ASP A 96 -9.35 -4.79 2.68
N LEU A 97 -9.48 -5.07 1.38
CA LEU A 97 -8.86 -4.25 0.35
C LEU A 97 -9.34 -2.80 0.32
N ARG A 98 -10.48 -2.45 0.92
CA ARG A 98 -10.93 -1.06 1.05
C ARG A 98 -10.23 -0.31 2.16
N GLU A 99 -9.73 -1.01 3.19
CA GLU A 99 -9.23 -0.40 4.43
C GLU A 99 -7.70 -0.44 4.58
N PHE A 100 -7.03 -1.39 3.92
CA PHE A 100 -5.60 -1.63 4.18
C PHE A 100 -4.70 -0.41 3.91
N LEU A 101 -5.02 0.42 2.90
CA LEU A 101 -4.23 1.63 2.58
C LEU A 101 -4.44 2.73 3.62
N ASP A 102 -5.66 2.89 4.13
CA ASP A 102 -5.96 3.85 5.18
C ASP A 102 -5.25 3.47 6.48
N PHE A 103 -5.21 2.17 6.79
CA PHE A 103 -4.45 1.65 7.92
C PHE A 103 -2.94 1.86 7.73
N ALA A 104 -2.38 1.45 6.58
CA ALA A 104 -0.96 1.57 6.28
C ALA A 104 -0.47 3.02 6.36
N GLU A 105 -1.27 3.98 5.90
CA GLU A 105 -0.97 5.42 5.97
C GLU A 105 -0.78 5.94 7.41
N LYS A 106 -1.38 5.29 8.41
CA LYS A 106 -1.22 5.69 9.82
C LYS A 106 0.06 5.17 10.47
N LEU A 107 0.64 4.08 9.97
CA LEU A 107 1.75 3.39 10.64
C LEU A 107 2.95 4.31 10.90
N ASN A 108 3.54 4.87 9.84
CA ASN A 108 4.78 5.65 9.95
C ASN A 108 4.60 7.05 10.57
N PRO A 109 3.55 7.83 10.24
CA PRO A 109 3.28 9.10 10.93
C PRO A 109 3.03 8.92 12.43
N THR A 110 2.24 7.93 12.83
CA THR A 110 1.98 7.66 14.27
C THR A 110 3.25 7.22 14.98
N PHE A 111 4.11 6.39 14.35
CA PHE A 111 5.39 6.01 14.92
C PHE A 111 6.31 7.21 15.14
N LYS A 112 6.48 8.06 14.11
CA LYS A 112 7.26 9.31 14.21
C LYS A 112 6.77 10.23 15.31
N ASN A 113 5.44 10.37 15.43
CA ASN A 113 4.83 11.21 16.44
C ASN A 113 5.09 10.71 17.87
N LYS A 114 5.02 9.39 18.09
CA LYS A 114 5.18 8.80 19.44
C LYS A 114 6.64 8.62 19.83
N VAL A 115 7.44 8.09 18.93
CA VAL A 115 8.81 7.62 19.21
C VAL A 115 9.84 8.70 18.93
N GLY A 116 9.62 9.51 17.89
CA GLY A 116 10.48 10.63 17.53
C GLY A 116 10.56 10.84 16.02
N LYS A 117 10.77 12.09 15.59
CA LYS A 117 10.79 12.49 14.17
C LYS A 117 11.80 11.74 13.30
N ASP A 118 12.91 11.31 13.90
CA ASP A 118 14.02 10.61 13.24
C ASP A 118 13.81 9.07 13.25
N ALA A 119 12.77 8.59 13.95
CA ALA A 119 12.37 7.18 13.97
C ALA A 119 11.40 6.87 12.82
N SER A 120 11.32 5.62 12.38
CA SER A 120 10.41 5.21 11.33
C SER A 120 10.07 3.73 11.43
N VAL A 121 9.04 3.31 10.69
CA VAL A 121 8.73 1.90 10.45
C VAL A 121 8.80 1.61 8.97
N SER A 122 9.14 0.37 8.63
CA SER A 122 8.97 -0.18 7.30
C SER A 122 7.89 -1.26 7.30
N ALA A 123 7.13 -1.37 6.22
CA ALA A 123 5.99 -2.29 6.16
C ALA A 123 5.97 -3.17 4.92
N GLY A 124 5.64 -4.45 5.11
CA GLY A 124 5.27 -5.40 4.08
C GLY A 124 3.77 -5.61 4.07
N ILE A 125 3.16 -5.46 2.91
CA ILE A 125 1.73 -5.66 2.69
C ILE A 125 1.58 -6.74 1.62
N VAL A 126 0.90 -7.84 1.94
CA VAL A 126 0.59 -8.90 0.98
C VAL A 126 -0.90 -8.97 0.75
N ILE A 127 -1.29 -8.97 -0.52
CA ILE A 127 -2.66 -9.20 -0.95
C ILE A 127 -2.75 -10.61 -1.52
N GLY A 128 -3.46 -11.47 -0.82
CA GLY A 128 -3.64 -12.88 -1.18
C GLY A 128 -5.10 -13.26 -1.24
N HIS A 129 -5.38 -14.35 -1.95
CA HIS A 129 -6.73 -14.89 -2.05
C HIS A 129 -7.13 -15.56 -0.72
N GLN A 130 -8.40 -15.52 -0.35
CA GLN A 130 -8.97 -16.16 0.86
C GLN A 130 -8.77 -17.69 0.93
N LYS A 131 -8.38 -18.31 -0.18
CA LYS A 131 -8.10 -19.75 -0.29
C LYS A 131 -6.60 -20.07 -0.30
N ASP A 132 -5.75 -19.05 -0.32
CA ASP A 132 -4.30 -19.26 -0.29
C ASP A 132 -3.88 -19.75 1.09
N ASN A 133 -2.78 -20.51 1.12
CA ASN A 133 -2.21 -20.97 2.37
C ASN A 133 -1.73 -19.78 3.22
N LEU A 134 -2.27 -19.64 4.44
CA LEU A 134 -1.95 -18.51 5.32
C LEU A 134 -0.45 -18.44 5.67
N ALA A 135 0.22 -19.58 5.87
CA ALA A 135 1.65 -19.60 6.18
C ALA A 135 2.48 -19.08 4.99
N TYR A 136 2.07 -19.40 3.77
CA TYR A 136 2.66 -18.83 2.56
C TYR A 136 2.46 -17.31 2.51
N LEU A 137 1.22 -16.81 2.73
CA LEU A 137 0.95 -15.37 2.73
C LEU A 137 1.74 -14.61 3.81
N LEU A 138 1.86 -15.17 5.01
CA LEU A 138 2.68 -14.59 6.09
C LEU A 138 4.16 -14.56 5.73
N ASN A 139 4.67 -15.59 5.05
CA ASN A 139 6.05 -15.61 4.59
C ASN A 139 6.30 -14.55 3.50
N GLU A 140 5.37 -14.40 2.56
CA GLU A 140 5.44 -13.33 1.56
C GLU A 140 5.34 -11.93 2.21
N ALA A 141 4.54 -11.77 3.27
CA ALA A 141 4.43 -10.49 3.98
C ALA A 141 5.75 -10.10 4.65
N ARG A 142 6.46 -11.08 5.23
CA ARG A 142 7.83 -10.89 5.77
C ARG A 142 8.84 -10.60 4.67
N LYS A 143 8.73 -11.22 3.49
CA LYS A 143 9.60 -10.88 2.34
C LYS A 143 9.37 -9.45 1.88
N ALA A 144 8.11 -9.02 1.81
CA ALA A 144 7.75 -7.64 1.47
C ALA A 144 8.30 -6.65 2.51
N GLU A 145 8.19 -6.95 3.80
CA GLU A 145 8.74 -6.12 4.88
C GLU A 145 10.27 -6.00 4.79
N LYS A 146 10.97 -7.11 4.54
CA LYS A 146 12.42 -7.10 4.26
C LYS A 146 12.76 -6.27 3.02
N LYS A 147 11.96 -6.35 1.95
CA LYS A 147 12.14 -5.53 0.75
C LYS A 147 11.97 -4.05 1.07
N ALA A 148 10.96 -3.68 1.86
CA ALA A 148 10.77 -2.31 2.32
C ALA A 148 11.98 -1.81 3.14
N LYS A 149 12.50 -2.62 4.07
CA LYS A 149 13.72 -2.29 4.84
C LYS A 149 15.00 -2.21 4.01
N SER A 150 15.02 -2.84 2.82
CA SER A 150 16.17 -2.77 1.90
C SER A 150 16.21 -1.46 1.09
N VAL A 151 15.12 -0.69 1.07
CA VAL A 151 15.11 0.64 0.46
C VAL A 151 16.09 1.52 1.23
N GLU A 152 16.98 2.21 0.51
CA GLU A 152 18.00 3.07 1.12
C GLU A 152 17.37 4.07 2.09
N GLY A 153 17.83 4.11 3.34
CA GLY A 153 17.28 4.96 4.39
C GLY A 153 15.94 4.49 4.99
N LYS A 154 15.46 3.28 4.66
CA LYS A 154 14.25 2.64 5.21
C LYS A 154 13.00 3.54 5.14
N SER A 155 12.11 3.56 6.14
CA SER A 155 10.87 4.35 6.11
C SER A 155 10.11 4.15 4.80
N ALA A 156 9.85 2.89 4.48
CA ALA A 156 9.31 2.46 3.20
C ALA A 156 8.20 1.42 3.38
N PHE A 157 7.46 1.17 2.31
CA PHE A 157 6.49 0.09 2.23
C PHE A 157 6.73 -0.75 0.99
N CYS A 158 6.27 -2.00 1.03
CA CYS A 158 6.22 -2.89 -0.11
C CYS A 158 4.84 -3.57 -0.16
N ILE A 159 4.13 -3.42 -1.27
CA ILE A 159 2.87 -4.10 -1.56
C ILE A 159 3.15 -5.23 -2.53
N THR A 160 2.81 -6.45 -2.14
CA THR A 160 2.98 -7.66 -2.93
C THR A 160 1.62 -8.29 -3.23
N ILE A 161 1.32 -8.48 -4.51
CA ILE A 161 0.12 -9.19 -4.96
C ILE A 161 0.49 -10.65 -5.19
N ILE A 162 -0.30 -11.56 -4.65
CA ILE A 162 -0.29 -12.99 -4.98
C ILE A 162 -1.39 -13.24 -6.02
N PRO A 163 -1.08 -13.23 -7.32
CA PRO A 163 -2.08 -13.51 -8.33
C PRO A 163 -2.44 -15.01 -8.33
N ARG A 164 -3.63 -15.35 -8.84
CA ARG A 164 -4.03 -16.76 -9.06
C ARG A 164 -3.14 -17.52 -10.05
N GLY A 165 -2.35 -16.81 -10.86
CA GLY A 165 -1.42 -17.38 -11.80
C GLY A 165 -0.21 -16.46 -12.01
N GLY A 166 0.97 -17.07 -12.16
CA GLY A 166 2.25 -16.36 -12.15
C GLY A 166 2.86 -16.23 -10.76
N GLY A 167 4.02 -15.58 -10.68
CA GLY A 167 4.70 -15.31 -9.42
C GLY A 167 4.16 -14.05 -8.70
N PRO A 168 4.57 -13.84 -7.43
CA PRO A 168 4.29 -12.61 -6.70
C PRO A 168 4.80 -11.37 -7.47
N VAL A 169 4.02 -10.29 -7.44
CA VAL A 169 4.42 -8.99 -8.01
C VAL A 169 4.48 -7.96 -6.90
N SER A 170 5.64 -7.33 -6.73
CA SER A 170 5.93 -6.44 -5.60
C SER A 170 6.23 -5.03 -6.07
N PHE A 171 5.42 -4.07 -5.63
CA PHE A 171 5.72 -2.64 -5.70
C PHE A 171 6.30 -2.18 -4.37
N TRP A 172 7.37 -1.38 -4.40
CA TRP A 172 7.98 -0.81 -3.20
C TRP A 172 8.28 0.67 -3.38
N ALA A 173 8.16 1.46 -2.32
CA ALA A 173 8.50 2.88 -2.31
C ALA A 173 8.64 3.45 -0.89
N LYS A 174 9.20 4.65 -0.78
CA LYS A 174 9.13 5.46 0.45
C LYS A 174 7.68 5.82 0.79
N TRP A 175 7.39 6.03 2.07
CA TRP A 175 6.02 6.38 2.53
C TRP A 175 5.42 7.62 1.85
N GLU A 176 6.23 8.58 1.38
CA GLU A 176 5.76 9.75 0.63
C GLU A 176 5.04 9.39 -0.68
N PHE A 177 5.40 8.26 -1.30
CA PHE A 177 4.76 7.75 -2.51
C PHE A 177 3.50 6.91 -2.23
N LEU A 178 3.08 6.75 -0.96
CA LEU A 178 1.83 6.05 -0.67
C LEU A 178 0.63 6.80 -1.28
N SER A 179 0.67 8.13 -1.28
CA SER A 179 -0.34 8.97 -1.96
C SER A 179 -0.39 8.68 -3.46
N LEU A 180 0.78 8.54 -4.10
CA LEU A 180 0.87 8.20 -5.52
C LEU A 180 0.24 6.84 -5.80
N PHE A 181 0.47 5.85 -4.94
CA PHE A 181 -0.16 4.55 -5.03
C PHE A 181 -1.68 4.64 -4.87
N LYS A 182 -2.16 5.30 -3.81
CA LYS A 182 -3.59 5.50 -3.52
C LYS A 182 -4.32 6.16 -4.69
N ASP A 183 -3.75 7.24 -5.23
CA ASP A 183 -4.30 7.96 -6.37
C ASP A 183 -4.29 7.09 -7.63
N THR A 184 -3.22 6.32 -7.87
CA THR A 184 -3.17 5.40 -9.02
C THR A 184 -4.23 4.30 -8.92
N VAL A 185 -4.47 3.76 -7.71
CA VAL A 185 -5.60 2.84 -7.46
C VAL A 185 -6.92 3.52 -7.81
N GLU A 186 -7.12 4.76 -7.34
CA GLU A 186 -8.34 5.50 -7.63
C GLU A 186 -8.52 5.77 -9.13
N TYR A 187 -7.45 6.14 -9.85
CA TYR A 187 -7.52 6.39 -11.29
C TYR A 187 -7.94 5.14 -12.08
N PHE A 188 -7.49 3.95 -11.67
CA PHE A 188 -7.99 2.69 -12.24
C PHE A 188 -9.41 2.36 -11.76
N GLU A 189 -9.74 2.62 -10.50
CA GLU A 189 -11.04 2.30 -9.91
C GLU A 189 -12.17 3.16 -10.50
N ARG A 190 -11.87 4.40 -10.86
CA ARG A 190 -12.75 5.35 -11.56
C ARG A 190 -12.68 5.25 -13.08
N GLU A 191 -11.84 4.36 -13.60
CA GLU A 191 -11.63 4.17 -15.04
C GLU A 191 -11.10 5.43 -15.75
N ILE A 192 -10.52 6.38 -15.00
CA ILE A 192 -9.80 7.52 -15.55
C ILE A 192 -8.61 7.03 -16.36
N ILE A 193 -7.88 6.04 -15.85
CA ILE A 193 -6.82 5.35 -16.58
C ILE A 193 -7.32 3.95 -16.96
N GLY A 194 -7.29 3.64 -18.27
CA GLY A 194 -7.73 2.33 -18.76
C GLY A 194 -6.81 1.18 -18.35
N ASP A 195 -7.39 0.01 -18.08
CA ASP A 195 -6.69 -1.23 -17.66
C ASP A 195 -5.51 -1.63 -18.56
N ARG A 196 -5.59 -1.32 -19.86
CA ARG A 196 -4.52 -1.64 -20.82
C ARG A 196 -3.19 -0.94 -20.54
N THR A 197 -3.20 0.12 -19.73
CA THR A 197 -2.00 0.84 -19.30
C THR A 197 -0.97 -0.09 -18.66
N VAL A 198 -1.40 -1.14 -17.95
CA VAL A 198 -0.51 -2.13 -17.32
C VAL A 198 0.27 -2.94 -18.36
N TYR A 199 -0.31 -3.21 -19.53
CA TYR A 199 0.40 -3.91 -20.61
C TYR A 199 1.32 -2.96 -21.36
N ASP A 200 0.86 -1.73 -21.64
CA ASP A 200 1.67 -0.72 -22.30
C ASP A 200 2.94 -0.39 -21.51
N ILE A 201 2.85 -0.24 -20.18
CA ILE A 201 4.01 0.04 -19.33
C ILE A 201 4.98 -1.14 -19.29
N LYS A 202 4.46 -2.38 -19.27
CA LYS A 202 5.28 -3.59 -19.32
C LYS A 202 6.02 -3.70 -20.64
N ASP A 203 5.38 -3.35 -21.75
CA ASP A 203 6.02 -3.31 -23.07
C ASP A 203 7.08 -2.22 -23.15
N ILE A 204 6.84 -1.04 -22.56
CA ILE A 204 7.85 0.03 -22.44
C ILE A 204 9.05 -0.47 -21.62
N ALA A 205 8.81 -1.12 -20.48
CA ALA A 205 9.87 -1.69 -19.65
C ALA A 205 10.71 -2.72 -20.39
N GLY A 206 10.08 -3.71 -21.03
CA GLY A 206 10.77 -4.75 -21.76
C GLY A 206 11.58 -4.22 -22.95
N LYS A 207 11.07 -3.24 -23.70
CA LYS A 207 11.80 -2.63 -24.82
C LYS A 207 13.04 -1.87 -24.35
N LEU A 208 12.93 -1.17 -23.23
CA LEU A 208 14.02 -0.35 -22.72
C LEU A 208 15.07 -1.21 -22.01
N GLU A 209 14.72 -2.33 -21.36
CA GLU A 209 15.71 -3.24 -20.72
C GLU A 209 16.81 -3.71 -21.66
N VAL A 210 16.55 -3.72 -22.97
CA VAL A 210 17.54 -4.02 -24.01
C VAL A 210 18.59 -2.91 -24.18
N SER A 211 18.31 -1.68 -23.73
CA SER A 211 19.24 -0.54 -23.78
C SER A 211 19.95 -0.31 -22.44
N LYS A 212 21.28 -0.18 -22.46
CA LYS A 212 22.14 -0.02 -21.25
C LYS A 212 21.97 1.32 -20.53
N GLU A 213 21.56 2.37 -21.23
CA GLU A 213 21.26 3.68 -20.66
C GLU A 213 19.82 4.06 -21.00
N LYS A 214 19.01 4.33 -19.98
CA LYS A 214 17.62 4.75 -20.11
C LYS A 214 17.49 6.18 -19.58
N PRO A 215 17.64 7.22 -20.41
CA PRO A 215 17.35 8.57 -19.97
C PRO A 215 15.92 8.66 -19.44
N ILE A 216 15.75 9.12 -18.20
CA ILE A 216 14.43 9.31 -17.56
C ILE A 216 13.50 10.13 -18.48
N GLU A 217 14.04 11.09 -19.23
CA GLU A 217 13.28 11.89 -20.19
C GLU A 217 12.64 11.07 -21.33
N ILE A 218 13.33 10.03 -21.83
CA ILE A 218 12.78 9.15 -22.85
C ILE A 218 11.62 8.34 -22.27
N VAL A 219 11.80 7.81 -21.06
CA VAL A 219 10.74 7.11 -20.32
C VAL A 219 9.52 8.02 -20.15
N LEU A 220 9.72 9.24 -19.64
CA LEU A 220 8.63 10.20 -19.41
C LEU A 220 7.93 10.60 -20.72
N ALA A 221 8.65 10.73 -21.83
CA ALA A 221 8.04 10.99 -23.13
C ALA A 221 7.15 9.83 -23.60
N LEU A 222 7.59 8.57 -23.43
CA LEU A 222 6.80 7.38 -23.73
C LEU A 222 5.57 7.27 -22.83
N LEU A 223 5.72 7.52 -21.53
CA LEU A 223 4.63 7.57 -20.56
C LEU A 223 3.62 8.65 -20.92
N ARG A 224 4.06 9.85 -21.28
CA ARG A 224 3.18 10.94 -21.73
C ARG A 224 2.35 10.50 -22.92
N GLY A 225 2.99 9.92 -23.94
CA GLY A 225 2.30 9.40 -25.12
C GLY A 225 1.28 8.32 -24.79
N MET A 226 1.63 7.40 -23.89
CA MET A 226 0.75 6.37 -23.37
C MET A 226 -0.46 6.97 -22.64
N LEU A 227 -0.23 7.83 -21.65
CA LEU A 227 -1.28 8.45 -20.85
C LEU A 227 -2.24 9.31 -21.69
N LYS A 228 -1.73 10.04 -22.70
CA LYS A 228 -2.59 10.76 -23.66
C LYS A 228 -3.63 9.85 -24.33
N ARG A 229 -3.28 8.59 -24.62
CA ARG A 229 -4.17 7.60 -25.23
C ARG A 229 -5.03 6.84 -24.21
N ARG A 230 -4.56 6.72 -22.96
CA ARG A 230 -5.18 5.86 -21.94
C ARG A 230 -6.01 6.60 -20.89
N VAL A 231 -5.84 7.91 -20.77
CA VAL A 231 -6.66 8.75 -19.88
C VAL A 231 -7.96 9.09 -20.57
N ASP A 232 -9.08 8.72 -19.95
CA ASP A 232 -10.43 9.14 -20.34
C ASP A 232 -10.70 10.56 -19.81
N GLU A 233 -10.93 11.48 -20.73
CA GLU A 233 -11.08 12.91 -20.43
C GLU A 233 -12.40 13.22 -19.72
N ASN A 234 -13.49 12.56 -20.13
CA ASN A 234 -14.80 12.77 -19.53
C ASN A 234 -14.80 12.28 -18.08
N LYS A 235 -14.24 11.09 -17.82
CA LYS A 235 -14.12 10.54 -16.47
C LYS A 235 -13.22 11.38 -15.58
N LEU A 236 -12.12 11.89 -16.14
CA LEU A 236 -11.20 12.77 -15.44
C LEU A 236 -11.91 14.08 -15.01
N GLU A 237 -12.61 14.73 -15.93
CA GLU A 237 -13.31 15.98 -15.64
C GLU A 237 -14.45 15.78 -14.63
N GLU A 238 -15.22 14.69 -14.78
CA GLU A 238 -16.29 14.31 -13.85
C GLU A 238 -15.78 14.18 -12.40
N HIS A 239 -14.61 13.57 -12.20
CA HIS A 239 -14.11 13.20 -10.86
C HIS A 239 -13.13 14.22 -10.26
N LEU A 240 -12.22 14.75 -11.07
CA LEU A 240 -11.15 15.64 -10.61
C LEU A 240 -11.33 17.09 -11.06
N ARG A 241 -12.31 17.38 -11.94
CA ARG A 241 -12.56 18.73 -12.51
C ARG A 241 -11.29 19.35 -13.07
N LYS A 242 -10.52 18.53 -13.79
CA LYS A 242 -9.16 18.85 -14.21
C LYS A 242 -8.97 18.60 -15.69
N GLU A 243 -8.29 19.53 -16.36
CA GLU A 243 -7.90 19.35 -17.76
C GLU A 243 -6.93 18.18 -17.91
N LYS A 244 -7.15 17.36 -18.95
CA LYS A 244 -6.34 16.18 -19.26
C LYS A 244 -4.84 16.47 -19.34
N ARG A 245 -4.46 17.57 -19.99
CA ARG A 245 -3.05 17.94 -20.14
C ARG A 245 -2.40 18.23 -18.80
N VAL A 246 -3.06 19.01 -17.95
CA VAL A 246 -2.54 19.39 -16.62
C VAL A 246 -2.43 18.15 -15.73
N PHE A 247 -3.45 17.29 -15.73
CA PHE A 247 -3.41 16.02 -15.01
C PHE A 247 -2.21 15.15 -15.42
N ILE A 248 -1.98 14.98 -16.73
CA ILE A 248 -0.89 14.15 -17.23
C ILE A 248 0.47 14.69 -16.79
N GLU A 249 0.74 16.00 -16.90
CA GLU A 249 2.05 16.54 -16.54
C GLU A 249 2.31 16.46 -15.02
N GLU A 250 1.31 16.72 -14.18
CA GLU A 250 1.46 16.55 -12.73
C GLU A 250 1.67 15.09 -12.33
N TYR A 251 0.94 14.17 -12.94
CA TYR A 251 1.11 12.75 -12.67
C TYR A 251 2.50 12.28 -13.12
N LEU A 252 2.96 12.72 -14.29
CA LEU A 252 4.32 12.44 -14.78
C LEU A 252 5.42 12.97 -13.85
N GLU A 253 5.24 14.14 -13.24
CA GLU A 253 6.23 14.66 -12.29
C GLU A 253 6.32 13.78 -11.03
N ARG A 254 5.19 13.29 -10.52
CA ARG A 254 5.21 12.32 -9.41
C ARG A 254 5.86 10.98 -9.80
N LEU A 255 5.64 10.51 -11.02
CA LEU A 255 6.31 9.33 -11.56
C LEU A 255 7.81 9.56 -11.77
N ARG A 256 8.23 10.78 -12.15
CA ARG A 256 9.63 11.17 -12.24
C ARG A 256 10.31 11.06 -10.88
N GLU A 257 9.71 11.59 -9.83
CA GLU A 257 10.27 11.48 -8.47
C GLU A 257 10.44 10.03 -8.03
N LEU A 258 9.46 9.15 -8.35
CA LEU A 258 9.58 7.72 -8.07
C LEU A 258 10.74 7.09 -8.85
N LEU A 259 10.91 7.44 -10.13
CA LEU A 259 11.98 6.92 -10.99
C LEU A 259 13.38 7.40 -10.60
N LYS A 260 13.52 8.51 -9.87
CA LYS A 260 14.83 8.95 -9.34
C LYS A 260 15.38 7.98 -8.29
N ILE A 261 14.51 7.25 -7.60
CA ILE A 261 14.86 6.35 -6.49
C ILE A 261 14.54 4.87 -6.78
N SER A 262 14.07 4.55 -7.99
CA SER A 262 13.66 3.19 -8.37
C SER A 262 13.90 2.95 -9.87
N ASP A 263 13.39 1.83 -10.39
CA ASP A 263 13.57 1.40 -11.78
C ASP A 263 12.23 1.23 -12.52
N LEU A 264 12.33 0.89 -13.81
CA LEU A 264 11.14 0.71 -14.65
C LEU A 264 10.31 -0.52 -14.26
N GLU A 265 10.94 -1.54 -13.67
CA GLU A 265 10.25 -2.75 -13.22
C GLU A 265 9.36 -2.44 -12.01
N ASN A 266 9.88 -1.64 -11.07
CA ASN A 266 9.11 -1.14 -9.93
C ASN A 266 7.99 -0.18 -10.37
N LEU A 267 8.24 0.66 -11.38
CA LEU A 267 7.19 1.50 -11.98
C LEU A 267 6.09 0.63 -12.63
N ALA A 268 6.45 -0.40 -13.40
CA ALA A 268 5.47 -1.33 -13.96
C ALA A 268 4.68 -2.05 -12.86
N SER A 269 5.35 -2.39 -11.75
CA SER A 269 4.75 -2.99 -10.57
C SER A 269 3.77 -2.04 -9.86
N LEU A 270 4.05 -0.72 -9.79
CA LEU A 270 3.07 0.28 -9.31
C LEU A 270 1.76 0.16 -10.09
N PHE A 271 1.81 0.25 -11.42
CA PHE A 271 0.60 0.19 -12.25
C PHE A 271 -0.10 -1.16 -12.13
N TYR A 272 0.64 -2.27 -12.15
CA TYR A 272 0.06 -3.62 -12.02
C TYR A 272 -0.67 -3.79 -10.69
N THR A 273 0.01 -3.51 -9.59
CA THR A 273 -0.52 -3.71 -8.23
C THR A 273 -1.67 -2.76 -7.94
N ALA A 274 -1.58 -1.49 -8.38
CA ALA A 274 -2.67 -0.53 -8.24
C ALA A 274 -3.92 -0.94 -9.04
N ARG A 275 -3.75 -1.35 -10.31
CA ARG A 275 -4.85 -1.85 -11.15
C ARG A 275 -5.49 -3.10 -10.58
N PHE A 276 -4.70 -3.99 -9.98
CA PHE A 276 -5.20 -5.20 -9.32
C PHE A 276 -6.15 -4.85 -8.17
N VAL A 277 -5.68 -3.99 -7.25
CA VAL A 277 -6.49 -3.51 -6.12
C VAL A 277 -7.78 -2.84 -6.61
N ALA A 278 -7.65 -1.95 -7.61
CA ALA A 278 -8.78 -1.24 -8.19
C ALA A 278 -9.82 -2.18 -8.81
N LYS A 279 -9.39 -3.24 -9.50
CA LYS A 279 -10.28 -4.24 -10.09
C LYS A 279 -11.06 -5.01 -9.03
N GLU A 280 -10.39 -5.50 -7.98
CA GLU A 280 -11.05 -6.22 -6.88
C GLU A 280 -12.01 -5.32 -6.08
N ARG A 281 -11.78 -3.99 -6.07
CA ARG A 281 -12.72 -3.02 -5.51
C ARG A 281 -13.91 -2.73 -6.44
N ARG A 282 -13.69 -2.62 -7.76
CA ARG A 282 -14.71 -2.32 -8.80
C ARG A 282 -15.74 -3.41 -9.03
N GLU A 283 -15.33 -4.68 -9.08
CA GLU A 283 -16.22 -5.82 -9.42
C GLU A 283 -17.48 -5.86 -8.53
N LYS A 284 -17.48 -5.15 -7.40
CA LYS A 284 -18.65 -4.98 -6.53
C LYS A 284 -19.58 -3.80 -6.84
N LYS A 285 -19.17 -2.72 -7.52
CA LYS A 285 -20.08 -1.61 -7.86
C LYS A 285 -21.16 -2.08 -8.85
N HIS A 286 -20.78 -2.88 -9.84
CA HIS A 286 -21.70 -3.40 -10.87
C HIS A 286 -22.62 -4.53 -10.38
N GLU A 287 -22.17 -5.40 -9.46
CA GLU A 287 -23.05 -6.42 -8.85
C GLU A 287 -24.19 -5.79 -8.03
N THR A 288 -24.01 -4.59 -7.43
CA THR A 288 -25.08 -3.87 -6.72
C THR A 288 -26.14 -3.22 -7.63
N VAL A 289 -25.82 -2.93 -8.88
CA VAL A 289 -26.78 -2.31 -9.82
C VAL A 289 -27.65 -3.37 -10.51
N GLY A 290 -27.14 -4.60 -10.68
CA GLY A 290 -27.86 -5.70 -11.32
C GLY A 290 -28.76 -6.55 -10.40
N ALA A 291 -28.88 -6.20 -9.11
CA ALA A 291 -29.70 -6.94 -8.14
C ALA A 291 -31.04 -6.27 -7.79
N ASN A 292 -31.36 -5.13 -8.44
CA ASN A 292 -32.62 -4.39 -8.29
C ASN A 292 -33.46 -4.43 -9.58
N THR A 293 -33.56 -5.60 -10.22
CA THR A 293 -34.56 -5.91 -11.25
C THR A 293 -35.09 -7.31 -11.05
#